data_AF-A0A1L9TTF3-F1
#
_entry.id   AF-A0A1L9TTF3-F1
#
_cell.length_a   1.000
_cell.length_b   1.000
_cell.length_c   1.000
_cell.angle_alpha   90.00
_cell.angle_beta   90.00
_cell.angle_gamma   90.00
#
_symmetry.space_group_name_H-M   'P 1'
#
loop_
_entity.id
_entity.type
_entity.pdbx_description
1 polymer ?
#
loop_
_entity_poly.entity_id
_entity_poly.type
_entity_poly.pdbx_seq_one_letter_code
_entity_poly.pdbx_strand_id
1 'polypeptide(L)'
;MAGKKKNRKVSQPSVPADRDPDPESSNRPDGKAQEHLLGLIANLHLNSEYSDLEIICKGRTLPAHKIVVCSRSEYFKRACFGEFKETHEPICLDNTDPVLLEKVLEFLYTGNYTLGRLIPKAQDPQLDSDTECAKEPLITSISKGHDPNQLASEVEEATDEIIIHSSENIAQDPMGGSDQSDQEDATDPVVDPSAECHPCYFHMRVFGEADYFMISSLKDKAKEQFRASFMDCSERDLFAEVIKELYSERANYQELKTLAIDVVVNNLPSLRKGFSPAIDSELLKAVPNFTVDLCLATMDKYVSEPPNMKPYPFATGFEYKGVDYESLPWGFGNN
;
A
#
# COMPACT_ATOMS: atom_id res chain seq x y z
N MET A 1 78.46 -27.50 -9.34
CA MET A 1 78.70 -28.90 -8.91
C MET A 1 78.91 -28.92 -7.40
N ALA A 2 78.38 -29.94 -6.70
CA ALA A 2 78.65 -30.31 -5.29
C ALA A 2 78.52 -29.24 -4.17
N GLY A 3 78.10 -29.57 -2.94
CA GLY A 3 77.52 -30.82 -2.46
C GLY A 3 77.53 -30.99 -0.93
N LYS A 4 76.58 -31.80 -0.43
CA LYS A 4 76.43 -32.34 0.94
C LYS A 4 76.00 -31.39 2.08
N LYS A 5 74.84 -31.73 2.64
CA LYS A 5 74.26 -31.25 3.91
C LYS A 5 75.09 -31.70 5.13
N LYS A 6 74.97 -31.01 6.26
CA LYS A 6 75.07 -31.60 7.62
C LYS A 6 73.94 -31.07 8.50
N ASN A 7 73.34 -31.94 9.30
CA ASN A 7 72.21 -31.61 10.18
C ASN A 7 72.67 -30.72 11.35
N ARG A 8 71.77 -29.85 11.83
CA ARG A 8 71.86 -29.29 13.18
C ARG A 8 70.56 -29.54 13.92
N LYS A 9 70.66 -30.08 15.13
CA LYS A 9 69.57 -30.56 15.97
C LYS A 9 68.88 -29.34 16.61
N VAL A 10 67.58 -29.13 16.33
CA VAL A 10 66.79 -28.07 16.99
C VAL A 10 66.25 -28.63 18.30
N SER A 11 66.53 -27.95 19.40
CA SER A 11 66.01 -28.30 20.73
C SER A 11 64.62 -27.72 20.92
N GLN A 12 63.71 -28.48 21.51
CA GLN A 12 62.46 -27.93 22.05
C GLN A 12 62.75 -27.22 23.39
N PRO A 13 62.20 -26.02 23.62
CA PRO A 13 61.92 -25.52 24.96
C PRO A 13 60.56 -26.07 25.47
N SER A 14 60.34 -26.01 26.78
CA SER A 14 59.26 -26.74 27.47
C SER A 14 58.31 -25.80 28.22
N VAL A 15 57.03 -26.23 28.35
CA VAL A 15 55.96 -25.70 29.24
C VAL A 15 55.57 -24.20 29.09
N PRO A 16 54.37 -23.76 29.56
CA PRO A 16 53.32 -24.50 30.27
C PRO A 16 52.03 -24.77 29.47
N ALA A 17 51.11 -25.50 30.11
CA ALA A 17 49.71 -25.61 29.73
C ALA A 17 48.91 -24.41 30.28
N ASP A 18 47.60 -24.60 30.45
CA ASP A 18 46.64 -23.66 31.05
C ASP A 18 46.44 -22.36 30.26
N ARG A 19 45.63 -22.49 29.21
CA ARG A 19 44.65 -21.46 28.85
C ARG A 19 43.28 -22.01 29.20
N ASP A 20 42.58 -21.36 30.11
CA ASP A 20 41.15 -21.60 30.31
C ASP A 20 40.39 -21.29 29.00
N PRO A 21 39.34 -22.06 28.65
CA PRO A 21 38.48 -21.71 27.53
C PRO A 21 37.58 -20.53 27.91
N ASP A 22 37.54 -19.49 27.07
CA ASP A 22 36.69 -18.31 27.28
C ASP A 22 35.20 -18.72 27.44
N PRO A 23 34.53 -18.34 28.55
CA PRO A 23 33.17 -18.80 28.84
C PRO A 23 32.08 -18.13 27.99
N GLU A 24 32.40 -17.14 27.15
CA GLU A 24 31.41 -16.32 26.43
C GLU A 24 30.83 -16.96 25.16
N SER A 25 31.22 -18.20 24.81
CA SER A 25 30.77 -18.86 23.57
C SER A 25 29.32 -19.39 23.61
N SER A 26 28.71 -19.51 24.80
CA SER A 26 27.54 -20.39 25.00
C SER A 26 26.15 -19.80 24.66
N ASN A 27 26.00 -18.48 24.52
CA ASN A 27 24.67 -17.82 24.50
C ASN A 27 24.25 -17.29 23.11
N ARG A 28 24.38 -18.13 22.08
CA ARG A 28 23.63 -17.94 20.82
C ARG A 28 22.38 -18.83 20.88
N PRO A 29 21.16 -18.30 20.63
CA PRO A 29 19.97 -19.14 20.54
C PRO A 29 20.12 -20.15 19.40
N ASP A 30 19.59 -21.36 19.56
CA ASP A 30 19.51 -22.33 18.47
C ASP A 30 18.60 -21.76 17.37
N GLY A 31 19.18 -21.49 16.20
CA GLY A 31 18.48 -20.93 15.06
C GLY A 31 17.24 -21.75 14.69
N LYS A 32 17.27 -23.07 14.87
CA LYS A 32 16.11 -23.95 14.59
C LYS A 32 14.94 -23.70 15.52
N ALA A 33 15.20 -23.40 16.80
CA ALA A 33 14.15 -23.06 17.75
C ALA A 33 13.52 -21.70 17.43
N GLN A 34 14.34 -20.74 16.99
CA GLN A 34 13.87 -19.43 16.54
C GLN A 34 13.07 -19.52 15.22
N GLU A 35 13.55 -20.28 14.23
CA GLU A 35 12.85 -20.57 12.98
C GLU A 35 11.50 -21.26 13.24
N HIS A 36 11.45 -22.23 14.14
CA HIS A 36 10.20 -22.92 14.50
C HIS A 36 9.19 -21.97 15.15
N LEU A 37 9.62 -21.11 16.08
CA LEU A 37 8.74 -20.11 16.70
C LEU A 37 8.22 -19.07 15.69
N LEU A 38 9.07 -18.62 14.76
CA LEU A 38 8.65 -17.74 13.67
C LEU A 38 7.65 -18.42 12.72
N GLY A 39 7.85 -19.71 12.41
CA GLY A 39 6.90 -20.50 11.64
C GLY A 39 5.53 -20.65 12.32
N LEU A 40 5.51 -20.89 13.64
CA LEU A 40 4.25 -20.93 14.41
C LEU A 40 3.51 -19.58 14.36
N ILE A 41 4.21 -18.46 14.48
CA ILE A 41 3.59 -17.12 14.37
C ILE A 41 3.09 -16.88 12.94
N ALA A 42 3.87 -17.23 11.91
CA ALA A 42 3.46 -17.08 10.52
C ALA A 42 2.17 -17.85 10.17
N ASN A 43 2.00 -19.04 10.76
CA ASN A 43 0.80 -19.88 10.58
C ASN A 43 -0.48 -19.32 11.25
N LEU A 44 -0.39 -18.22 12.03
CA LEU A 44 -1.55 -17.50 12.56
C LEU A 44 -2.09 -16.42 11.60
N HIS A 45 -1.39 -16.14 10.49
CA HIS A 45 -1.82 -15.14 9.52
C HIS A 45 -3.14 -15.54 8.83
N LEU A 46 -4.19 -14.72 9.02
CA LEU A 46 -5.57 -14.98 8.55
C LEU A 46 -6.17 -16.31 9.05
N ASN A 47 -5.62 -16.88 10.12
CA ASN A 47 -6.18 -18.04 10.82
C ASN A 47 -7.13 -17.55 11.93
N SER A 48 -8.31 -18.15 12.04
CA SER A 48 -9.27 -17.87 13.12
C SER A 48 -8.99 -18.65 14.41
N GLU A 49 -8.08 -19.64 14.39
CA GLU A 49 -7.65 -20.31 15.61
C GLU A 49 -6.91 -19.31 16.53
N TYR A 50 -7.45 -19.13 17.75
CA TYR A 50 -7.02 -18.15 18.75
C TYR A 50 -7.14 -16.66 18.35
N SER A 51 -7.84 -16.32 17.26
CA SER A 51 -8.05 -14.91 16.88
C SER A 51 -8.96 -14.21 17.88
N ASP A 52 -8.51 -13.08 18.42
CA ASP A 52 -9.23 -12.24 19.38
C ASP A 52 -9.59 -10.85 18.81
N LEU A 53 -9.47 -10.67 17.48
CA LEU A 53 -9.85 -9.47 16.75
C LEU A 53 -10.42 -9.82 15.37
N GLU A 54 -11.47 -9.12 14.96
CA GLU A 54 -11.93 -9.07 13.57
C GLU A 54 -11.65 -7.70 12.95
N ILE A 55 -11.19 -7.71 11.70
CA ILE A 55 -10.97 -6.52 10.89
C ILE A 55 -11.85 -6.64 9.64
N ILE A 56 -12.82 -5.74 9.47
CA ILE A 56 -13.70 -5.68 8.30
C ILE A 56 -13.15 -4.68 7.29
N CYS A 57 -12.94 -5.10 6.05
CA CYS A 57 -12.51 -4.24 4.96
C CYS A 57 -13.37 -4.50 3.72
N LYS A 58 -14.21 -3.53 3.34
CA LYS A 58 -15.11 -3.60 2.16
C LYS A 58 -15.93 -4.89 2.11
N GLY A 59 -16.54 -5.26 3.25
CA GLY A 59 -17.37 -6.46 3.39
C GLY A 59 -16.61 -7.78 3.56
N ARG A 60 -15.27 -7.78 3.60
CA ARG A 60 -14.46 -8.96 3.94
C ARG A 60 -13.99 -8.87 5.39
N THR A 61 -14.39 -9.85 6.21
CA THR A 61 -13.86 -10.02 7.58
C THR A 61 -12.55 -10.79 7.54
N LEU A 62 -11.51 -10.26 8.16
CA LEU A 62 -10.18 -10.86 8.30
C LEU A 62 -9.92 -11.13 9.79
N PRO A 63 -9.69 -12.39 10.21
CA PRO A 63 -9.36 -12.70 11.60
C PRO A 63 -7.93 -12.29 11.90
N ALA A 64 -7.71 -11.75 13.11
CA ALA A 64 -6.45 -11.23 13.57
C ALA A 64 -6.24 -11.50 15.08
N HIS A 65 -5.00 -11.34 15.53
CA HIS A 65 -4.58 -11.57 16.92
C HIS A 65 -4.02 -10.26 17.48
N LYS A 66 -4.70 -9.66 18.47
CA LYS A 66 -4.34 -8.37 19.11
C LYS A 66 -2.89 -8.39 19.57
N ILE A 67 -2.42 -9.49 20.15
CA ILE A 67 -1.03 -9.68 20.61
C ILE A 67 0.02 -9.55 19.48
N VAL A 68 -0.31 -9.92 18.24
CA VAL A 68 0.60 -9.75 17.08
C VAL A 68 0.47 -8.35 16.51
N VAL A 69 -0.75 -7.91 16.17
CA VAL A 69 -0.95 -6.66 15.42
C VAL A 69 -0.68 -5.42 16.28
N CYS A 70 -1.10 -5.38 17.54
CA CYS A 70 -0.89 -4.24 18.43
C CYS A 70 0.57 -4.11 18.90
N SER A 71 1.33 -5.21 18.90
CA SER A 71 2.76 -5.20 19.23
C SER A 71 3.62 -4.66 18.07
N ARG A 72 3.06 -4.53 16.87
CA ARG A 72 3.78 -4.20 15.63
C ARG A 72 3.18 -3.04 14.84
N SER A 73 2.02 -2.53 15.25
CA SER A 73 1.34 -1.35 14.72
C SER A 73 0.80 -0.50 15.88
N GLU A 74 1.24 0.75 15.96
CA GLU A 74 0.71 1.73 16.93
C GLU A 74 -0.74 2.14 16.59
N TYR A 75 -1.16 2.03 15.31
CA TYR A 75 -2.56 2.18 14.90
C TYR A 75 -3.45 1.11 15.52
N PHE A 76 -3.18 -0.18 15.27
CA PHE A 76 -4.03 -1.26 15.78
C PHE A 76 -4.07 -1.31 17.31
N LYS A 77 -2.96 -0.96 17.96
CA LYS A 77 -2.88 -0.78 19.42
C LYS A 77 -3.81 0.33 19.93
N ARG A 78 -3.93 1.46 19.22
CA ARG A 78 -4.84 2.55 19.58
C ARG A 78 -6.30 2.22 19.31
N ALA A 79 -6.60 1.52 18.22
CA ALA A 79 -7.95 1.05 17.94
C ALA A 79 -8.44 0.03 18.99
N CYS A 80 -7.58 -0.94 19.37
CA CYS A 80 -7.94 -1.99 20.33
C CYS A 80 -7.95 -1.54 21.81
N PHE A 81 -7.15 -0.55 22.20
CA PHE A 81 -6.92 -0.20 23.62
C PHE A 81 -6.98 1.31 23.93
N GLY A 82 -7.41 2.16 22.99
CA GLY A 82 -7.60 3.59 23.21
C GLY A 82 -8.91 3.93 23.92
N GLU A 83 -9.02 5.14 24.46
CA GLU A 83 -10.21 5.63 25.18
C GLU A 83 -11.39 6.01 24.25
N PHE A 84 -11.36 5.57 22.99
CA PHE A 84 -12.35 5.87 21.96
C PHE A 84 -13.32 4.71 21.74
N LYS A 85 -14.43 4.97 21.03
CA LYS A 85 -15.59 4.06 20.90
C LYS A 85 -15.33 2.76 20.11
N GLU A 86 -14.14 2.58 19.54
CA GLU A 86 -13.68 1.35 18.88
C GLU A 86 -13.33 0.22 19.89
N THR A 87 -13.45 0.49 21.20
CA THR A 87 -13.36 -0.49 22.29
C THR A 87 -14.50 -1.53 22.32
N HIS A 88 -15.40 -1.51 21.34
CA HIS A 88 -16.32 -2.59 21.01
C HIS A 88 -16.12 -3.02 19.56
N GLU A 89 -16.08 -4.34 19.34
CA GLU A 89 -15.74 -4.99 18.07
C GLU A 89 -16.74 -4.65 16.94
N PRO A 90 -16.33 -4.67 15.64
CA PRO A 90 -15.00 -4.93 15.07
C PRO A 90 -14.31 -3.65 14.51
N ILE A 91 -13.07 -3.76 14.01
CA ILE A 91 -12.38 -2.64 13.34
C ILE A 91 -12.81 -2.57 11.86
N CYS A 92 -13.39 -1.44 11.42
CA CYS A 92 -13.84 -1.24 10.04
C CYS A 92 -12.90 -0.33 9.23
N LEU A 93 -12.48 -0.79 8.04
CA LEU A 93 -11.47 -0.15 7.18
C LEU A 93 -11.97 0.02 5.73
N ASP A 94 -13.13 0.64 5.55
CA ASP A 94 -13.83 0.72 4.25
C ASP A 94 -13.08 1.50 3.16
N ASN A 95 -12.17 2.39 3.54
CA ASN A 95 -11.36 3.18 2.59
C ASN A 95 -10.08 2.45 2.14
N THR A 96 -9.59 1.49 2.93
CA THR A 96 -8.35 0.73 2.64
C THR A 96 -8.58 -0.27 1.49
N ASP A 97 -7.54 -0.61 0.74
CA ASP A 97 -7.63 -1.69 -0.23
C ASP A 97 -7.48 -3.08 0.43
N PRO A 98 -8.38 -4.06 0.19
CA PRO A 98 -8.30 -5.37 0.82
C PRO A 98 -7.02 -6.15 0.47
N VAL A 99 -6.44 -5.97 -0.71
CA VAL A 99 -5.17 -6.62 -1.10
C VAL A 99 -4.00 -5.98 -0.35
N LEU A 100 -3.98 -4.65 -0.25
CA LEU A 100 -2.93 -3.96 0.50
C LEU A 100 -3.04 -4.23 2.01
N LEU A 101 -4.25 -4.34 2.56
CA LEU A 101 -4.48 -4.76 3.95
C LEU A 101 -3.99 -6.19 4.21
N GLU A 102 -4.26 -7.14 3.30
CA GLU A 102 -3.67 -8.48 3.37
C GLU A 102 -2.13 -8.42 3.43
N LYS A 103 -1.47 -7.51 2.71
CA LYS A 103 0.00 -7.36 2.77
C LYS A 103 0.52 -6.67 4.01
N VAL A 104 -0.25 -5.74 4.56
CA VAL A 104 0.01 -5.18 5.89
C VAL A 104 -0.04 -6.31 6.93
N LEU A 105 -1.09 -7.13 6.94
CA LEU A 105 -1.21 -8.27 7.84
C LEU A 105 -0.11 -9.32 7.59
N GLU A 106 0.18 -9.68 6.33
CA GLU A 106 1.24 -10.64 5.98
C GLU A 106 2.59 -10.23 6.58
N PHE A 107 2.90 -8.92 6.56
CA PHE A 107 4.10 -8.38 7.18
C PHE A 107 4.03 -8.33 8.72
N LEU A 108 2.86 -8.09 9.31
CA LEU A 108 2.70 -8.14 10.77
C LEU A 108 2.96 -9.55 11.32
N TYR A 109 2.60 -10.61 10.61
CA TYR A 109 2.87 -11.99 11.05
C TYR A 109 4.24 -12.55 10.59
N THR A 110 4.69 -12.25 9.37
CA THR A 110 5.89 -12.89 8.78
C THR A 110 7.14 -12.01 8.70
N GLY A 111 7.00 -10.68 8.84
CA GLY A 111 8.08 -9.72 8.54
C GLY A 111 8.38 -9.57 7.03
N ASN A 112 7.55 -10.15 6.17
CA ASN A 112 7.64 -10.02 4.71
C ASN A 112 6.24 -9.83 4.09
N TYR A 113 6.17 -9.44 2.83
CA TYR A 113 4.91 -9.48 2.09
C TYR A 113 5.18 -9.86 0.64
N THR A 114 4.23 -10.54 0.02
CA THR A 114 4.29 -10.98 -1.38
C THR A 114 3.60 -9.99 -2.33
N LEU A 115 3.93 -10.07 -3.61
CA LEU A 115 3.21 -9.34 -4.68
C LEU A 115 1.93 -10.10 -5.06
N GLY A 116 0.86 -9.37 -5.39
CA GLY A 116 -0.43 -9.92 -5.79
C GLY A 116 -1.19 -10.64 -4.66
N ARG A 117 -2.42 -11.07 -4.92
CA ARG A 117 -3.18 -11.90 -3.96
C ARG A 117 -2.58 -13.29 -3.85
N LEU A 118 -2.34 -13.74 -2.62
CA LEU A 118 -2.19 -15.18 -2.37
C LEU A 118 -3.59 -15.78 -2.51
N ILE A 119 -3.92 -16.33 -3.68
CA ILE A 119 -5.09 -17.21 -3.80
C ILE A 119 -4.80 -18.43 -2.92
N PRO A 120 -5.54 -18.66 -1.82
CA PRO A 120 -5.39 -19.89 -1.07
C PRO A 120 -5.77 -21.02 -2.03
N LYS A 121 -4.91 -22.03 -2.20
CA LYS A 121 -5.29 -23.21 -2.98
C LYS A 121 -6.58 -23.76 -2.37
N ALA A 122 -7.65 -23.76 -3.16
CA ALA A 122 -8.92 -24.33 -2.72
C ALA A 122 -8.66 -25.77 -2.27
N GLN A 123 -8.96 -26.04 -1.00
CA GLN A 123 -9.21 -27.41 -0.56
C GLN A 123 -10.60 -27.75 -1.11
N ASP A 124 -10.71 -28.86 -1.83
CA ASP A 124 -11.93 -29.21 -2.57
C ASP A 124 -13.16 -29.21 -1.65
N PRO A 125 -14.20 -28.40 -1.93
CA PRO A 125 -15.46 -28.50 -1.22
C PRO A 125 -16.10 -29.86 -1.51
N GLN A 126 -15.95 -30.82 -0.59
CA GLN A 126 -16.75 -32.04 -0.60
C GLN A 126 -18.21 -31.64 -0.33
N LEU A 127 -19.03 -31.82 -1.36
CA LEU A 127 -20.44 -31.47 -1.36
C LEU A 127 -21.25 -32.57 -0.65
N ASP A 128 -21.25 -32.56 0.68
CA ASP A 128 -22.26 -33.26 1.48
C ASP A 128 -23.38 -32.26 1.84
N SER A 129 -24.45 -32.28 1.04
CA SER A 129 -25.72 -31.64 1.41
C SER A 129 -26.49 -32.54 2.37
N ASP A 130 -26.93 -32.00 3.51
CA ASP A 130 -28.32 -32.05 3.98
C ASP A 130 -28.44 -31.66 5.46
N THR A 131 -29.11 -30.53 5.72
CA THR A 131 -29.97 -30.28 6.90
C THR A 131 -30.70 -28.96 6.69
N GLU A 132 -32.03 -29.00 6.54
CA GLU A 132 -32.85 -27.79 6.60
C GLU A 132 -32.83 -27.22 8.03
N CYS A 133 -32.57 -25.91 8.18
CA CYS A 133 -32.79 -25.23 9.45
C CYS A 133 -34.30 -24.98 9.64
N ALA A 134 -35.00 -26.00 10.14
CA ALA A 134 -36.42 -25.95 10.44
C ALA A 134 -36.73 -24.88 11.51
N LYS A 135 -37.83 -24.15 11.32
CA LYS A 135 -38.31 -23.15 12.28
C LYS A 135 -38.93 -23.86 13.49
N GLU A 136 -38.30 -23.79 14.66
CA GLU A 136 -38.92 -24.27 15.90
C GLU A 136 -39.76 -23.19 16.62
N PRO A 137 -40.86 -23.58 17.30
CA PRO A 137 -41.83 -22.66 17.91
C PRO A 137 -41.64 -22.51 19.43
N LEU A 138 -42.36 -21.60 20.08
CA LEU A 138 -42.63 -21.73 21.52
C LEU A 138 -44.03 -21.24 21.94
N ILE A 139 -44.82 -22.18 22.47
CA ILE A 139 -45.94 -22.05 23.42
C ILE A 139 -47.14 -21.16 23.04
N THR A 140 -48.32 -21.80 22.96
CA THR A 140 -49.62 -21.19 23.25
C THR A 140 -50.34 -22.02 24.32
N SER A 141 -51.14 -21.34 25.16
CA SER A 141 -52.24 -21.82 26.02
C SER A 141 -52.03 -21.85 27.55
N ILE A 142 -52.54 -20.81 28.22
CA ILE A 142 -53.29 -20.92 29.49
C ILE A 142 -54.52 -20.01 29.36
N SER A 143 -55.72 -20.56 29.60
CA SER A 143 -56.98 -19.82 29.57
C SER A 143 -57.63 -19.76 30.95
N LYS A 144 -57.96 -18.57 31.46
CA LYS A 144 -58.86 -18.41 32.62
C LYS A 144 -59.46 -17.00 32.80
N GLY A 145 -60.69 -16.82 32.28
CA GLY A 145 -61.87 -16.32 33.02
C GLY A 145 -61.95 -14.92 33.65
N HIS A 146 -63.03 -14.23 33.26
CA HIS A 146 -63.88 -13.30 34.06
C HIS A 146 -63.48 -11.83 34.27
N ASP A 147 -64.20 -10.98 33.52
CA ASP A 147 -65.08 -9.90 34.01
C ASP A 147 -64.52 -8.54 34.52
N PRO A 148 -65.34 -7.46 34.47
CA PRO A 148 -64.86 -6.22 33.87
C PRO A 148 -65.06 -4.95 34.72
N ASN A 149 -64.47 -3.82 34.28
CA ASN A 149 -65.03 -2.50 34.54
C ASN A 149 -64.41 -1.38 33.66
N GLN A 150 -65.27 -0.45 33.21
CA GLN A 150 -65.16 1.03 33.29
C GLN A 150 -63.82 1.76 32.99
N LEU A 151 -63.76 2.93 32.33
CA LEU A 151 -64.80 3.79 31.72
C LEU A 151 -64.13 4.94 30.91
N ALA A 152 -64.74 5.36 29.79
CA ALA A 152 -64.49 6.63 29.06
C ALA A 152 -63.07 6.83 28.44
N SER A 153 -62.83 7.78 27.53
CA SER A 153 -63.69 8.83 26.94
C SER A 153 -63.45 9.01 25.44
N GLU A 154 -64.49 9.35 24.67
CA GLU A 154 -64.34 9.83 23.29
C GLU A 154 -63.80 11.28 23.22
N VAL A 155 -63.16 11.62 22.10
CA VAL A 155 -63.37 12.90 21.38
C VAL A 155 -63.05 12.66 19.91
N GLU A 156 -63.95 13.07 19.02
CA GLU A 156 -63.83 12.98 17.56
C GLU A 156 -63.71 14.39 16.93
N GLU A 157 -63.88 14.48 15.60
CA GLU A 157 -64.07 15.72 14.80
C GLU A 157 -62.77 16.55 14.60
N ALA A 158 -62.02 16.50 13.49
CA ALA A 158 -62.30 16.44 12.03
C ALA A 158 -62.61 17.80 11.37
N THR A 159 -62.09 18.01 10.14
CA THR A 159 -62.71 18.70 8.98
C THR A 159 -61.79 18.62 7.76
N ASP A 160 -62.35 18.20 6.62
CA ASP A 160 -62.28 18.75 5.26
C ASP A 160 -60.90 19.20 4.71
N GLU A 161 -60.32 18.50 3.72
CA GLU A 161 -60.67 18.44 2.27
C GLU A 161 -60.00 19.52 1.40
N ILE A 162 -59.46 19.08 0.25
CA ILE A 162 -59.90 19.55 -1.08
C ILE A 162 -59.42 18.56 -2.16
N ILE A 163 -60.31 18.24 -3.10
CA ILE A 163 -60.14 17.25 -4.17
C ILE A 163 -59.84 17.94 -5.51
N ILE A 164 -58.89 17.41 -6.29
CA ILE A 164 -58.94 17.45 -7.78
C ILE A 164 -58.41 16.13 -8.37
N HIS A 165 -59.30 15.31 -8.93
CA HIS A 165 -59.00 14.32 -9.99
C HIS A 165 -59.01 15.03 -11.37
N SER A 166 -58.43 14.55 -12.49
CA SER A 166 -58.65 13.26 -13.20
C SER A 166 -57.50 13.05 -14.23
N SER A 167 -57.05 11.84 -14.61
CA SER A 167 -57.64 10.86 -15.58
C SER A 167 -57.87 11.47 -16.99
N GLU A 168 -57.48 10.91 -18.15
CA GLU A 168 -57.79 9.59 -18.79
C GLU A 168 -56.96 9.43 -20.12
N ASN A 169 -56.84 8.31 -20.88
CA ASN A 169 -56.94 6.83 -20.68
C ASN A 169 -56.58 6.07 -22.02
N ILE A 170 -56.36 4.73 -22.01
CA ILE A 170 -56.49 3.75 -23.15
C ILE A 170 -55.45 3.85 -24.34
N ALA A 171 -54.99 2.82 -25.09
CA ALA A 171 -55.12 1.35 -25.23
C ALA A 171 -53.74 0.73 -25.64
N GLN A 172 -53.33 -0.52 -25.30
CA GLN A 172 -53.68 -1.87 -25.84
C GLN A 172 -53.29 -2.21 -27.31
N ASP A 173 -52.15 -2.93 -27.47
CA ASP A 173 -52.02 -4.32 -28.00
C ASP A 173 -52.42 -4.73 -29.46
N PRO A 174 -51.97 -5.90 -30.01
CA PRO A 174 -50.89 -6.85 -29.60
C PRO A 174 -50.07 -7.54 -30.75
N MET A 175 -49.27 -8.56 -30.37
CA MET A 175 -48.81 -9.77 -31.12
C MET A 175 -47.70 -9.71 -32.19
N GLY A 176 -46.70 -10.58 -32.00
CA GLY A 176 -45.77 -11.09 -33.03
C GLY A 176 -44.51 -11.69 -32.39
N GLY A 177 -44.28 -13.01 -32.51
CA GLY A 177 -43.11 -13.66 -31.89
C GLY A 177 -42.77 -15.03 -32.47
N SER A 178 -41.52 -15.47 -32.25
CA SER A 178 -41.03 -16.83 -32.54
C SER A 178 -39.69 -17.11 -31.84
N ASP A 179 -39.72 -18.07 -30.92
CA ASP A 179 -38.71 -19.11 -30.60
C ASP A 179 -37.18 -18.85 -30.55
N GLN A 180 -36.63 -19.24 -29.40
CA GLN A 180 -35.44 -20.08 -29.17
C GLN A 180 -34.03 -19.67 -29.65
N SER A 181 -33.17 -19.43 -28.66
CA SER A 181 -31.88 -20.14 -28.54
C SER A 181 -31.43 -20.17 -27.07
N ASP A 182 -31.31 -21.36 -26.49
CA ASP A 182 -30.66 -21.57 -25.18
C ASP A 182 -29.13 -21.61 -25.30
N GLN A 183 -28.46 -21.46 -24.15
CA GLN A 183 -27.08 -21.87 -23.86
C GLN A 183 -25.92 -20.93 -24.28
N GLU A 184 -24.77 -21.16 -23.62
CA GLU A 184 -23.51 -20.38 -23.59
C GLU A 184 -23.57 -19.04 -22.81
N ASP A 185 -22.60 -18.67 -21.97
CA ASP A 185 -21.61 -19.48 -21.20
C ASP A 185 -21.16 -18.65 -19.97
N ALA A 186 -20.37 -19.26 -19.07
CA ALA A 186 -19.48 -18.64 -18.09
C ALA A 186 -19.90 -17.29 -17.45
N THR A 187 -20.31 -17.33 -16.19
CA THR A 187 -20.07 -16.19 -15.30
C THR A 187 -18.56 -16.04 -15.11
N ASP A 188 -17.94 -15.14 -15.88
CA ASP A 188 -16.53 -14.77 -15.70
C ASP A 188 -16.28 -14.46 -14.21
N PRO A 189 -15.19 -14.98 -13.61
CA PRO A 189 -14.79 -14.51 -12.30
C PRO A 189 -14.53 -13.00 -12.42
N VAL A 190 -15.05 -12.20 -11.49
CA VAL A 190 -14.76 -10.76 -11.44
C VAL A 190 -13.30 -10.59 -11.04
N VAL A 191 -12.41 -10.66 -12.04
CA VAL A 191 -11.00 -10.33 -11.92
C VAL A 191 -10.92 -8.82 -11.74
N ASP A 192 -11.01 -8.42 -10.48
CA ASP A 192 -10.67 -7.09 -9.99
C ASP A 192 -9.37 -6.62 -10.68
N PRO A 193 -9.42 -5.59 -11.56
CA PRO A 193 -8.28 -5.17 -12.37
C PRO A 193 -7.07 -4.71 -11.55
N SER A 194 -7.22 -4.49 -10.23
CA SER A 194 -6.09 -4.24 -9.32
C SER A 194 -5.16 -5.46 -9.12
N ALA A 195 -5.50 -6.64 -9.65
CA ALA A 195 -4.80 -7.89 -9.35
C ALA A 195 -3.31 -7.93 -9.78
N GLU A 196 -2.94 -7.26 -10.88
CA GLU A 196 -1.57 -7.33 -11.47
C GLU A 196 -0.98 -5.94 -11.82
N CYS A 197 -1.12 -4.95 -10.92
CA CYS A 197 -0.39 -3.68 -11.08
C CYS A 197 1.14 -3.88 -10.96
N HIS A 198 1.92 -3.06 -11.68
CA HIS A 198 3.38 -3.20 -11.75
C HIS A 198 4.03 -3.16 -10.33
N PRO A 199 5.07 -3.98 -10.04
CA PRO A 199 5.65 -4.11 -8.71
C PRO A 199 5.97 -2.79 -8.00
N CYS A 200 6.58 -1.81 -8.69
CA CYS A 200 6.87 -0.52 -8.07
C CYS A 200 5.61 0.26 -7.66
N TYR A 201 4.52 0.19 -8.43
CA TYR A 201 3.24 0.79 -8.07
C TYR A 201 2.70 0.11 -6.80
N PHE A 202 2.73 -1.23 -6.75
CA PHE A 202 2.33 -2.00 -5.59
C PHE A 202 3.16 -1.66 -4.33
N HIS A 203 4.49 -1.58 -4.44
CA HIS A 203 5.35 -1.22 -3.31
C HIS A 203 5.13 0.21 -2.82
N MET A 204 4.90 1.17 -3.73
CA MET A 204 4.46 2.54 -3.38
C MET A 204 3.11 2.52 -2.65
N ARG A 205 2.15 1.73 -3.10
CA ARG A 205 0.84 1.62 -2.44
C ARG A 205 0.95 1.01 -1.04
N VAL A 206 1.72 -0.07 -0.87
CA VAL A 206 2.01 -0.66 0.46
C VAL A 206 2.75 0.32 1.37
N PHE A 207 3.65 1.16 0.85
CA PHE A 207 4.29 2.24 1.63
C PHE A 207 3.26 3.24 2.20
N GLY A 208 2.22 3.57 1.42
CA GLY A 208 1.14 4.47 1.85
C GLY A 208 0.34 3.89 3.02
N GLU A 209 -0.09 2.63 2.90
CA GLU A 209 -0.77 1.93 3.99
C GLU A 209 0.15 1.77 5.22
N ALA A 210 1.45 1.53 5.02
CA ALA A 210 2.41 1.39 6.11
C ALA A 210 2.59 2.66 6.95
N ASP A 211 2.44 3.86 6.35
CA ASP A 211 2.41 5.13 7.08
C ASP A 211 1.08 5.27 7.85
N TYR A 212 -0.05 4.95 7.21
CA TYR A 212 -1.39 4.98 7.83
C TYR A 212 -1.51 4.06 9.06
N PHE A 213 -1.09 2.79 8.93
CA PHE A 213 -1.08 1.82 10.04
C PHE A 213 0.09 2.03 11.02
N MET A 214 0.93 3.05 10.82
CA MET A 214 2.07 3.39 11.69
C MET A 214 3.09 2.24 11.87
N ILE A 215 3.47 1.58 10.77
CA ILE A 215 4.37 0.41 10.74
C ILE A 215 5.69 0.78 10.04
N SER A 216 6.60 1.46 10.75
CA SER A 216 7.85 1.98 10.16
C SER A 216 8.67 0.91 9.44
N SER A 217 8.77 -0.30 10.00
CA SER A 217 9.55 -1.39 9.37
C SER A 217 8.93 -1.96 8.10
N LEU A 218 7.61 -1.81 7.89
CA LEU A 218 6.97 -2.08 6.60
C LEU A 218 7.21 -0.93 5.63
N LYS A 219 7.15 0.31 6.12
CA LYS A 219 7.38 1.53 5.35
C LYS A 219 8.80 1.57 4.75
N ASP A 220 9.82 1.29 5.57
CA ASP A 220 11.21 1.17 5.13
C ASP A 220 11.38 0.05 4.08
N LYS A 221 10.81 -1.13 4.34
CA LYS A 221 10.88 -2.26 3.41
C LYS A 221 10.17 -1.97 2.07
N ALA A 222 9.02 -1.31 2.11
CA ALA A 222 8.29 -0.92 0.91
C ALA A 222 9.04 0.16 0.10
N LYS A 223 9.74 1.08 0.78
CA LYS A 223 10.64 2.09 0.18
C LYS A 223 11.87 1.46 -0.49
N GLU A 224 12.46 0.43 0.12
CA GLU A 224 13.54 -0.36 -0.49
C GLU A 224 13.08 -1.10 -1.76
N GLN A 225 11.97 -1.83 -1.68
CA GLN A 225 11.42 -2.58 -2.82
C GLN A 225 10.91 -1.66 -3.93
N PHE A 226 10.34 -0.50 -3.59
CA PHE A 226 10.05 0.57 -4.54
C PHE A 226 11.33 1.02 -5.26
N ARG A 227 12.41 1.38 -4.53
CA ARG A 227 13.68 1.82 -5.15
C ARG A 227 14.27 0.76 -6.07
N ALA A 228 14.15 -0.52 -5.71
CA ALA A 228 14.64 -1.64 -6.52
C ALA A 228 13.90 -1.77 -7.86
N SER A 229 12.57 -1.58 -7.88
CA SER A 229 11.70 -1.84 -9.04
C SER A 229 11.28 -0.60 -9.83
N PHE A 230 11.57 0.62 -9.35
CA PHE A 230 11.10 1.87 -9.96
C PHE A 230 11.75 2.21 -11.31
N MET A 231 12.89 1.61 -11.70
CA MET A 231 13.43 1.76 -13.06
C MET A 231 12.95 0.70 -14.04
N ASP A 232 12.35 -0.39 -13.55
CA ASP A 232 11.77 -1.43 -14.41
C ASP A 232 10.46 -0.94 -15.06
N CYS A 233 9.73 -0.02 -14.42
CA CYS A 233 8.56 0.67 -15.01
C CYS A 233 8.95 1.75 -16.04
N SER A 234 9.90 1.48 -16.93
CA SER A 234 10.33 2.41 -17.99
C SER A 234 9.32 2.54 -19.15
N GLU A 235 8.17 1.87 -19.08
CA GLU A 235 7.06 1.99 -20.03
C GLU A 235 6.24 3.26 -19.72
N ARG A 236 5.89 4.04 -20.75
CA ARG A 236 5.43 5.43 -20.62
C ARG A 236 4.17 5.57 -19.77
N ASP A 237 3.17 4.74 -20.00
CA ASP A 237 1.84 4.93 -19.40
C ASP A 237 1.84 4.48 -17.94
N LEU A 238 2.52 3.37 -17.64
CA LEU A 238 2.83 2.94 -16.27
C LEU A 238 3.69 3.96 -15.51
N PHE A 239 4.74 4.50 -16.13
CA PHE A 239 5.58 5.53 -15.50
C PHE A 239 4.77 6.79 -15.16
N ALA A 240 3.94 7.25 -16.11
CA ALA A 240 3.06 8.38 -15.91
C ALA A 240 2.02 8.12 -14.80
N GLU A 241 1.51 6.90 -14.65
CA GLU A 241 0.62 6.52 -13.54
C GLU A 241 1.31 6.54 -12.17
N VAL A 242 2.52 5.96 -12.06
CA VAL A 242 3.32 6.00 -10.83
C VAL A 242 3.62 7.43 -10.40
N ILE A 243 4.01 8.32 -11.34
CA ILE A 243 4.25 9.73 -11.02
C ILE A 243 2.95 10.46 -10.60
N LYS A 244 1.80 10.18 -11.23
CA LYS A 244 0.50 10.77 -10.82
C LYS A 244 0.11 10.35 -9.40
N GLU A 245 0.21 9.07 -9.07
CA GLU A 245 -0.16 8.55 -7.75
C GLU A 245 0.84 9.00 -6.67
N LEU A 246 2.15 9.03 -6.95
CA LEU A 246 3.16 9.63 -6.05
C LEU A 246 2.81 11.07 -5.68
N TYR A 247 2.31 11.86 -6.64
CA TYR A 247 1.94 13.26 -6.45
C TYR A 247 0.47 13.49 -6.05
N SER A 248 -0.29 12.41 -5.83
CA SER A 248 -1.64 12.48 -5.28
C SER A 248 -1.65 12.87 -3.80
N GLU A 249 -2.85 13.14 -3.28
CA GLU A 249 -3.11 13.40 -1.86
C GLU A 249 -3.55 12.14 -1.09
N ARG A 250 -3.53 10.95 -1.73
CA ARG A 250 -4.07 9.71 -1.12
C ARG A 250 -3.27 9.26 0.12
N ALA A 251 -1.95 9.43 0.08
CA ALA A 251 -1.06 9.10 1.19
C ALA A 251 0.21 9.97 1.17
N ASN A 252 0.95 9.92 2.28
CA ASN A 252 2.13 10.75 2.52
C ASN A 252 3.39 10.23 1.78
N TYR A 253 3.42 10.34 0.45
CA TYR A 253 4.52 9.85 -0.39
C TYR A 253 5.79 10.72 -0.39
N GLN A 254 5.97 11.65 0.55
CA GLN A 254 7.07 12.64 0.50
C GLN A 254 8.48 11.99 0.46
N GLU A 255 8.72 10.92 1.20
CA GLU A 255 10.01 10.20 1.13
C GLU A 255 10.21 9.48 -0.22
N LEU A 256 9.13 8.99 -0.83
CA LEU A 256 9.18 8.37 -2.15
C LEU A 256 9.32 9.40 -3.27
N LYS A 257 8.75 10.61 -3.14
CA LYS A 257 8.95 11.73 -4.08
C LYS A 257 10.43 12.09 -4.16
N THR A 258 11.08 12.38 -3.03
CA THR A 258 12.51 12.71 -2.98
C THR A 258 13.38 11.60 -3.58
N LEU A 259 13.06 10.34 -3.26
CA LEU A 259 13.75 9.16 -3.79
C LEU A 259 13.52 8.98 -5.30
N ALA A 260 12.30 9.16 -5.79
CA ALA A 260 11.96 9.07 -7.19
C ALA A 260 12.62 10.19 -8.01
N ILE A 261 12.65 11.41 -7.50
CA ILE A 261 13.34 12.55 -8.12
C ILE A 261 14.85 12.29 -8.23
N ASP A 262 15.52 11.80 -7.18
CA ASP A 262 16.93 11.33 -7.25
C ASP A 262 17.14 10.31 -8.38
N VAL A 263 16.34 9.25 -8.38
CA VAL A 263 16.46 8.16 -9.36
C VAL A 263 16.16 8.64 -10.79
N VAL A 264 15.15 9.50 -10.99
CA VAL A 264 14.82 10.11 -12.28
C VAL A 264 15.93 11.03 -12.76
N VAL A 265 16.41 11.96 -11.92
CA VAL A 265 17.49 12.90 -12.28
C VAL A 265 18.82 12.18 -12.56
N ASN A 266 19.01 10.97 -12.02
CA ASN A 266 20.14 10.10 -12.36
C ASN A 266 19.96 9.30 -13.65
N ASN A 267 18.73 8.96 -14.05
CA ASN A 267 18.42 8.19 -15.26
C ASN A 267 17.76 9.01 -16.40
N LEU A 268 17.67 10.33 -16.24
CA LEU A 268 16.98 11.26 -17.15
C LEU A 268 17.36 11.12 -18.63
N PRO A 269 18.63 10.85 -19.02
CA PRO A 269 19.00 10.62 -20.42
C PRO A 269 18.35 9.37 -21.04
N SER A 270 17.92 8.40 -20.25
CA SER A 270 17.19 7.21 -20.70
C SER A 270 15.68 7.49 -20.73
N LEU A 271 15.13 8.07 -19.66
CA LEU A 271 13.71 8.36 -19.50
C LEU A 271 13.17 9.43 -20.48
N ARG A 272 14.04 10.29 -21.02
CA ARG A 272 13.67 11.43 -21.88
C ARG A 272 14.02 11.28 -23.36
N LYS A 273 14.70 10.20 -23.77
CA LYS A 273 15.08 9.93 -25.18
C LYS A 273 14.17 8.87 -25.81
N GLY A 274 14.28 8.73 -27.13
CA GLY A 274 13.52 7.74 -27.91
C GLY A 274 12.25 8.31 -28.53
N PHE A 275 11.48 7.45 -29.20
CA PHE A 275 10.24 7.83 -29.89
C PHE A 275 9.03 7.93 -28.95
N SER A 276 9.05 7.20 -27.84
CA SER A 276 8.05 7.25 -26.76
C SER A 276 8.78 7.36 -25.41
N PRO A 277 9.25 8.56 -25.02
CA PRO A 277 9.96 8.74 -23.76
C PRO A 277 9.00 8.65 -22.57
N ALA A 278 9.40 7.97 -21.50
CA ALA A 278 8.61 7.84 -20.27
C ALA A 278 8.30 9.19 -19.60
N ILE A 279 9.17 10.19 -19.79
CA ILE A 279 8.91 11.59 -19.44
C ILE A 279 8.66 12.36 -20.74
N ASP A 280 7.41 12.73 -21.00
CA ASP A 280 7.00 13.50 -22.18
C ASP A 280 6.40 14.88 -21.81
N SER A 281 5.88 15.60 -22.82
CA SER A 281 5.26 16.91 -22.57
C SER A 281 3.86 16.82 -21.97
N GLU A 282 3.23 15.65 -21.94
CA GLU A 282 1.87 15.46 -21.43
C GLU A 282 1.92 15.16 -19.93
N LEU A 283 2.81 14.25 -19.51
CA LEU A 283 3.10 14.01 -18.09
C LEU A 283 3.54 15.28 -17.36
N LEU A 284 4.46 16.05 -17.95
CA LEU A 284 4.95 17.31 -17.35
C LEU A 284 3.87 18.41 -17.25
N LYS A 285 2.80 18.34 -18.04
CA LYS A 285 1.62 19.21 -17.91
C LYS A 285 0.60 18.66 -16.92
N ALA A 286 0.43 17.33 -16.89
CA ALA A 286 -0.51 16.64 -16.02
C ALA A 286 -0.11 16.66 -14.54
N VAL A 287 1.19 16.73 -14.23
CA VAL A 287 1.69 16.78 -12.85
C VAL A 287 2.65 17.97 -12.66
N PRO A 288 2.14 19.22 -12.50
CA PRO A 288 2.99 20.41 -12.43
C PRO A 288 3.99 20.41 -11.27
N ASN A 289 3.62 19.84 -10.12
CA ASN A 289 4.50 19.76 -8.95
C ASN A 289 5.74 18.87 -9.23
N PHE A 290 5.55 17.72 -9.89
CA PHE A 290 6.65 16.88 -10.37
C PHE A 290 7.57 17.64 -11.34
N THR A 291 6.99 18.45 -12.24
CA THR A 291 7.77 19.29 -13.16
C THR A 291 8.61 20.33 -12.43
N VAL A 292 8.09 20.97 -11.39
CA VAL A 292 8.84 21.92 -10.55
C VAL A 292 9.98 21.20 -9.82
N ASP A 293 9.68 20.11 -9.11
CA ASP A 293 10.69 19.35 -8.36
C ASP A 293 11.79 18.78 -9.27
N LEU A 294 11.40 18.25 -10.44
CA LEU A 294 12.34 17.75 -11.45
C LEU A 294 13.20 18.86 -12.03
N CYS A 295 12.64 20.05 -12.30
CA CYS A 295 13.41 21.20 -12.76
C CYS A 295 14.41 21.67 -11.70
N LEU A 296 13.99 21.80 -10.42
CA LEU A 296 14.86 22.20 -9.32
C LEU A 296 16.02 21.20 -9.14
N ALA A 297 15.71 19.92 -8.93
CA ALA A 297 16.73 18.89 -8.73
C ALA A 297 17.66 18.69 -9.95
N THR A 298 17.16 18.93 -11.18
CA THR A 298 18.01 18.95 -12.38
C THR A 298 18.95 20.16 -12.37
N MET A 299 18.47 21.36 -12.01
CA MET A 299 19.33 22.55 -11.89
C MET A 299 20.38 22.37 -10.79
N ASP A 300 19.99 21.90 -9.61
CA ASP A 300 20.90 21.67 -8.48
C ASP A 300 22.02 20.69 -8.85
N LYS A 301 21.73 19.65 -9.63
CA LYS A 301 22.72 18.70 -10.15
C LYS A 301 23.73 19.32 -11.13
N TYR A 302 23.37 20.37 -11.85
CA TYR A 302 24.30 21.11 -12.74
C TYR A 302 25.00 22.29 -12.04
N VAL A 303 24.38 22.87 -11.00
CA VAL A 303 24.90 24.02 -10.23
C VAL A 303 25.82 23.58 -9.08
N SER A 304 25.68 22.34 -8.58
CA SER A 304 26.57 21.76 -7.58
C SER A 304 28.03 21.80 -8.02
N GLU A 305 28.82 22.68 -7.40
CA GLU A 305 30.23 22.86 -7.76
C GLU A 305 31.03 21.54 -7.58
N PRO A 306 31.87 21.15 -8.55
CA PRO A 306 32.70 19.97 -8.40
C PRO A 306 33.74 20.22 -7.29
N PRO A 307 34.06 19.24 -6.42
CA PRO A 307 34.83 19.44 -5.18
C PRO A 307 36.32 19.82 -5.36
N ASN A 308 36.76 20.09 -6.59
CA ASN A 308 38.08 20.60 -6.94
C ASN A 308 38.00 21.89 -7.79
N MET A 309 36.86 22.59 -7.80
CA MET A 309 36.76 23.90 -8.44
C MET A 309 37.63 24.90 -7.66
N LYS A 310 38.76 25.28 -8.25
CA LYS A 310 39.54 26.42 -7.74
C LYS A 310 38.65 27.67 -7.83
N PRO A 311 38.63 28.54 -6.81
CA PRO A 311 37.79 29.73 -6.83
C PRO A 311 38.07 30.54 -8.11
N TYR A 312 37.02 31.04 -8.74
CA TYR A 312 37.12 31.81 -9.98
C TYR A 312 38.15 32.95 -9.80
N PRO A 313 39.08 33.16 -10.75
CA PRO A 313 40.22 34.06 -10.56
C PRO A 313 39.85 35.56 -10.53
N PHE A 314 38.57 35.90 -10.67
CA PHE A 314 38.03 37.24 -10.51
C PHE A 314 37.36 37.35 -9.15
N ALA A 315 37.90 38.21 -8.28
CA ALA A 315 37.31 38.48 -6.98
C ALA A 315 35.87 39.01 -7.12
N THR A 316 35.01 38.65 -6.17
CA THR A 316 33.62 39.10 -6.03
C THR A 316 33.55 40.59 -5.63
N GLY A 317 34.00 41.46 -6.54
CA GLY A 317 34.11 42.91 -6.36
C GLY A 317 34.14 43.70 -7.68
N PHE A 318 33.78 43.09 -8.80
CA PHE A 318 33.53 43.83 -10.04
C PHE A 318 32.17 44.55 -9.97
N GLU A 319 32.23 45.81 -9.55
CA GLU A 319 31.14 46.78 -9.72
C GLU A 319 30.76 46.85 -11.21
N TYR A 320 29.53 46.45 -11.53
CA TYR A 320 28.99 46.52 -12.89
C TYR A 320 28.75 47.99 -13.28
N LYS A 321 29.78 48.64 -13.82
CA LYS A 321 29.60 49.93 -14.49
C LYS A 321 28.75 49.70 -15.74
N GLY A 322 27.56 50.31 -15.74
CA GLY A 322 26.60 50.18 -16.83
C GLY A 322 27.24 50.57 -18.17
N VAL A 323 26.85 49.85 -19.22
CA VAL A 323 27.22 50.22 -20.59
C VAL A 323 26.29 51.37 -20.99
N ASP A 324 26.82 52.60 -21.03
CA ASP A 324 26.07 53.75 -21.53
C ASP A 324 25.74 53.55 -23.02
N TYR A 325 24.45 53.32 -23.31
CA TYR A 325 23.91 53.17 -24.67
C TYR A 325 23.72 54.53 -25.37
N GLU A 326 24.63 55.47 -25.18
CA GLU A 326 24.57 56.80 -25.81
C GLU A 326 25.27 56.82 -27.18
N SER A 327 24.45 56.94 -28.22
CA SER A 327 24.81 57.48 -29.55
C SER A 327 25.93 56.78 -30.35
N LEU A 328 25.59 55.63 -30.95
CA LEU A 328 26.15 55.31 -32.28
C LEU A 328 25.41 56.14 -33.35
N PRO A 329 26.06 57.07 -34.07
CA PRO A 329 25.42 57.84 -35.11
C PRO A 329 25.16 56.98 -36.36
N TRP A 330 23.89 56.77 -36.69
CA TRP A 330 23.48 56.03 -37.89
C TRP A 330 23.73 56.87 -39.15
N GLY A 331 24.91 56.69 -39.76
CA GLY A 331 25.33 57.40 -40.97
C GLY A 331 24.61 56.97 -42.25
N PHE A 332 23.34 57.37 -42.41
CA PHE A 332 22.67 57.42 -43.71
C PHE A 332 22.86 58.80 -44.34
N GLY A 333 23.57 58.90 -45.47
CA GLY A 333 23.78 60.16 -46.17
C GLY A 333 24.64 60.03 -47.42
N ASN A 334 23.99 60.14 -48.58
CA ASN A 334 24.50 60.04 -49.95
C ASN A 334 25.90 60.65 -50.22
N ASN A 335 26.64 60.02 -51.13
CA ASN A 335 26.85 60.60 -52.47
C ASN A 335 27.04 59.49 -53.53
#